data_AF-A0A6P9CHY9-F1
#
_entry.id   AF-A0A6P9CHY9-F1
#
_cell.length_a   1.000
_cell.length_b   1.000
_cell.length_c   1.000
_cell.angle_alpha   90.00
_cell.angle_beta   90.00
_cell.angle_gamma   90.00
#
_symmetry.space_group_name_H-M   'P 1'
#
loop_
_entity.id
_entity.type
_entity.pdbx_description
1 polymer ?
#
loop_
_entity_poly.entity_id
_entity_poly.type
_entity_poly.pdbx_seq_one_letter_code
_entity_poly.pdbx_strand_id
1 'polypeptide(L)'
;MAEREIPSTTVSLTSVTSLEINLSFLSQPLKISSGICSAGSLLLEYMSLSTSYWVLETTHRGMVYSGLWNICLESKCNLYQFNLLALHIHVTRAFLLMALFCGFIGLLFSCISFERNKLYDVSVIKTAAIFSFSAGFLVLVAMSLFTAILRRSPGYAQRLVVFGTSFSLGWASILMYIVTGILLLLTEKTIIS
;
A
#
# COMPACT_ATOMS: atom_id res chain seq x y z
N MET A 1 9.32 -59.23 -35.54
CA MET A 1 10.12 -58.17 -34.91
C MET A 1 9.28 -56.91 -34.99
N ALA A 2 8.73 -56.50 -33.85
CA ALA A 2 7.78 -55.40 -33.74
C ALA A 2 8.46 -54.23 -33.02
N GLU A 3 8.40 -53.03 -33.60
CA GLU A 3 8.68 -51.74 -32.92
C GLU A 3 7.96 -50.67 -33.76
N ARG A 4 6.67 -50.40 -33.47
CA ARG A 4 6.13 -49.44 -32.50
C ARG A 4 6.36 -47.99 -32.96
N GLU A 5 5.35 -47.46 -33.66
CA GLU A 5 5.20 -46.05 -33.98
C GLU A 5 5.18 -45.16 -32.73
N ILE A 6 5.75 -43.96 -32.91
CA ILE A 6 6.03 -42.91 -31.95
C ILE A 6 4.75 -42.14 -31.58
N PRO A 7 4.45 -41.88 -30.29
CA PRO A 7 3.48 -40.86 -29.89
C PRO A 7 4.18 -39.75 -29.08
N SER A 8 4.68 -38.71 -29.75
CA SER A 8 5.32 -37.55 -29.10
C SER A 8 4.44 -36.30 -29.07
N THR A 9 3.24 -36.33 -29.66
CA THR A 9 2.33 -35.18 -29.80
C THR A 9 1.23 -35.11 -28.74
N THR A 10 0.96 -36.18 -28.00
CA THR A 10 -0.12 -36.25 -26.98
C THR A 10 0.30 -35.78 -25.58
N VAL A 11 1.60 -35.80 -25.26
CA VAL A 11 2.14 -35.40 -23.96
C VAL A 11 2.26 -33.87 -23.83
N SER A 12 2.47 -33.15 -24.94
CA SER A 12 2.52 -31.68 -24.96
C SER A 12 1.14 -31.05 -24.83
N LEU A 13 0.11 -31.61 -25.46
CA LEU A 13 -1.24 -31.01 -25.45
C LEU A 13 -1.92 -31.16 -24.08
N THR A 14 -1.72 -32.28 -23.40
CA THR A 14 -2.29 -32.56 -22.06
C THR A 14 -1.57 -31.80 -20.94
N SER A 15 -0.25 -31.59 -21.07
CA SER A 15 0.50 -30.73 -20.14
C SER A 15 0.18 -29.25 -20.31
N VAL A 16 0.00 -28.76 -21.54
CA VAL A 16 -0.40 -27.36 -21.80
C VAL A 16 -1.83 -27.08 -21.30
N THR A 17 -2.78 -27.96 -21.62
CA THR A 17 -4.17 -27.81 -21.17
C THR A 17 -4.32 -27.92 -19.65
N SER A 18 -3.59 -28.82 -18.99
CA SER A 18 -3.59 -28.90 -17.53
C SER A 18 -2.93 -27.69 -16.86
N LEU A 19 -1.93 -27.07 -17.49
CA LEU A 19 -1.31 -25.83 -17.03
C LEU A 19 -2.26 -24.63 -17.17
N GLU A 20 -2.92 -24.48 -18.31
CA GLU A 20 -3.93 -23.44 -18.56
C GLU A 20 -5.13 -23.54 -17.61
N ILE A 21 -5.61 -24.77 -17.34
CA ILE A 21 -6.70 -25.02 -16.39
C ILE A 21 -6.27 -24.64 -14.96
N ASN A 22 -5.05 -24.98 -14.55
CA ASN A 22 -4.53 -24.61 -13.23
C ASN A 22 -4.32 -23.08 -13.08
N LEU A 23 -3.84 -22.40 -14.12
CA LEU A 23 -3.66 -20.94 -14.10
C LEU A 23 -4.98 -20.19 -14.04
N SER A 24 -5.98 -20.63 -14.82
CA SER A 24 -7.31 -20.01 -14.81
C SER A 24 -8.01 -20.17 -13.46
N PHE A 25 -7.83 -21.32 -12.79
CA PHE A 25 -8.33 -21.55 -11.43
C PHE A 25 -7.69 -20.60 -10.41
N LEU A 26 -6.40 -20.28 -10.57
CA LEU A 26 -5.68 -19.39 -9.66
C LEU A 26 -6.01 -17.90 -9.87
N SER A 27 -6.53 -17.51 -11.03
CA SER A 27 -6.81 -16.10 -11.37
C SER A 27 -7.85 -15.44 -10.45
N GLN A 28 -8.93 -16.15 -10.10
CA GLN A 28 -10.01 -15.66 -9.25
C GLN A 28 -9.58 -15.38 -7.80
N PRO A 29 -8.91 -16.32 -7.08
CA PRO A 29 -8.43 -16.03 -5.73
C PRO A 29 -7.35 -14.94 -5.71
N LEU A 30 -6.52 -14.83 -6.77
CA LEU A 30 -5.56 -13.73 -6.88
C LEU A 30 -6.23 -12.36 -7.00
N LYS A 31 -7.29 -12.24 -7.82
CA LYS A 31 -8.08 -11.00 -7.90
C LYS A 31 -8.68 -10.62 -6.56
N ILE A 32 -9.37 -11.55 -5.90
CA ILE A 32 -10.01 -11.31 -4.61
C ILE A 32 -8.99 -10.88 -3.55
N SER A 33 -7.87 -11.61 -3.44
CA SER A 33 -6.80 -11.27 -2.51
C SER A 33 -6.19 -9.89 -2.80
N SER A 34 -5.94 -9.56 -4.07
CA SER A 34 -5.43 -8.25 -4.46
C SER A 34 -6.40 -7.11 -4.12
N GLY A 35 -7.71 -7.32 -4.29
CA GLY A 35 -8.74 -6.36 -3.92
C GLY A 35 -8.80 -6.11 -2.40
N ILE A 36 -8.73 -7.19 -1.61
CA ILE A 36 -8.69 -7.11 -0.15
C ILE A 36 -7.42 -6.40 0.33
N CYS A 37 -6.25 -6.73 -0.23
CA CYS A 37 -4.99 -6.07 0.10
C CYS A 37 -4.99 -4.59 -0.32
N SER A 38 -5.60 -4.25 -1.45
CA SER A 38 -5.76 -2.86 -1.91
C SER A 38 -6.63 -2.04 -0.95
N ALA A 39 -7.79 -2.57 -0.56
CA ALA A 39 -8.65 -1.92 0.43
C ALA A 39 -7.95 -1.81 1.79
N GLY A 40 -7.26 -2.87 2.24
CA GLY A 40 -6.52 -2.89 3.50
C GLY A 40 -5.38 -1.87 3.53
N SER A 41 -4.60 -1.76 2.45
CA SER A 41 -3.52 -0.76 2.36
C SER A 41 -4.07 0.67 2.42
N LEU A 42 -5.16 0.96 1.71
CA LEU A 42 -5.81 2.28 1.75
C LEU A 42 -6.37 2.60 3.14
N LEU A 43 -6.98 1.62 3.81
CA LEU A 43 -7.49 1.80 5.18
C LEU A 43 -6.36 2.05 6.17
N LEU A 44 -5.26 1.31 6.10
CA LEU A 44 -4.09 1.51 6.96
C LEU A 44 -3.49 2.91 6.74
N GLU A 45 -3.37 3.36 5.49
CA GLU A 45 -2.90 4.70 5.16
C GLU A 45 -3.85 5.78 5.70
N TYR A 46 -5.16 5.64 5.49
CA TYR A 46 -6.16 6.58 6.00
C TYR A 46 -6.14 6.66 7.53
N MET A 47 -6.03 5.52 8.21
CA MET A 47 -5.91 5.47 9.68
C MET A 47 -4.62 6.14 10.13
N SER A 48 -3.50 5.89 9.45
CA SER A 48 -2.24 6.59 9.70
C SER A 48 -2.43 8.11 9.56
N LEU A 49 -3.02 8.58 8.46
CA LEU A 49 -3.20 10.01 8.18
C LEU A 49 -4.12 10.72 9.19
N SER A 50 -5.20 10.08 9.61
CA SER A 50 -6.26 10.70 10.43
C SER A 50 -5.99 10.70 11.93
N THR A 51 -5.22 9.73 12.43
CA THR A 51 -5.03 9.54 13.87
C THR A 51 -3.88 10.39 14.45
N SER A 52 -4.02 10.73 15.73
CA SER A 52 -3.13 11.66 16.43
C SER A 52 -1.85 11.03 17.01
N TYR A 53 -1.59 9.74 16.76
CA TYR A 53 -0.53 8.98 17.42
C TYR A 53 0.68 8.76 16.50
N TRP A 54 1.16 9.83 15.86
CA TRP A 54 2.38 9.76 15.06
C TRP A 54 3.63 9.84 15.91
N VAL A 55 3.63 10.77 16.86
CA VAL A 55 4.75 11.04 17.73
C VAL A 55 4.24 11.25 19.16
N LEU A 56 4.95 10.66 20.11
CA LEU A 56 4.71 10.82 21.54
C LEU A 56 5.87 11.60 22.13
N GLU A 57 5.58 12.69 22.82
CA GLU A 57 6.58 13.52 23.49
C GLU A 57 6.34 13.53 25.01
N THR A 58 7.40 13.30 25.78
CA THR A 58 7.39 13.41 27.24
C THR A 58 7.76 14.84 27.64
N THR A 59 6.84 15.55 28.29
CA THR A 59 7.11 16.89 28.82
C THR A 59 6.94 16.92 30.33
N HIS A 60 7.46 17.95 30.99
CA HIS A 60 7.24 18.17 32.43
C HIS A 60 5.76 18.30 32.82
N ARG A 61 4.88 18.60 31.86
CA ARG A 61 3.43 18.73 32.06
C ARG A 61 2.64 17.47 31.71
N GLY A 62 3.30 16.40 31.28
CA GLY A 62 2.65 15.15 30.87
C GLY A 62 3.02 14.69 29.45
N MET A 63 2.30 13.67 28.98
CA MET A 63 2.49 13.08 27.65
C MET A 63 1.73 13.88 26.59
N VAL A 64 2.41 14.22 25.51
CA VAL A 64 1.85 14.93 24.36
C VAL A 64 1.76 13.96 23.18
N TYR A 65 0.59 13.86 22.58
CA TYR A 65 0.37 13.09 21.35
C TYR A 65 0.32 14.05 20.18
N SER A 66 1.27 13.94 19.27
CA SER A 66 1.32 14.74 18.05
C SER A 66 0.94 13.88 16.85
N GLY A 67 -0.15 14.25 16.19
CA GLY A 67 -0.57 13.71 14.91
C GLY A 67 -0.05 14.54 13.76
N LEU A 68 -0.50 14.20 12.55
CA LEU A 68 -0.28 15.06 11.41
C LEU A 68 -1.10 16.33 11.50
N TRP A 69 -2.36 16.27 11.94
CA TRP A 69 -3.31 17.39 11.86
C TRP A 69 -3.50 18.16 13.16
N ASN A 70 -3.35 17.46 14.27
CA ASN A 70 -3.64 17.96 15.61
C ASN A 70 -2.53 17.56 16.58
N ILE A 71 -2.51 18.28 17.69
CA ILE A 71 -1.67 17.98 18.85
C ILE A 71 -2.59 17.89 20.06
N CYS A 72 -2.47 16.80 20.80
CA CYS A 72 -3.28 16.50 21.96
C CYS A 72 -2.41 16.49 23.21
N LEU A 73 -2.76 17.35 24.17
CA LEU A 73 -2.18 17.37 25.50
C LEU A 73 -3.24 16.84 26.46
N GLU A 74 -3.00 15.66 27.05
CA GLU A 74 -3.97 14.96 27.89
C GLU A 74 -5.33 14.76 27.19
N SER A 75 -6.36 15.54 27.55
CA SER A 75 -7.72 15.50 26.99
C SER A 75 -8.03 16.63 26.00
N LYS A 76 -7.11 17.58 25.80
CA LYS A 76 -7.32 18.75 24.93
C LYS A 76 -6.55 18.59 23.63
N CYS A 77 -7.27 18.45 22.53
CA CYS A 77 -6.71 18.40 21.18
C CYS A 77 -6.89 19.75 20.47
N ASN A 78 -5.78 20.34 20.04
CA ASN A 78 -5.79 21.56 19.23
C ASN A 78 -5.27 21.24 17.83
N LEU A 79 -5.84 21.89 16.80
CA LEU A 79 -5.33 21.78 15.44
C LEU A 79 -3.99 22.50 15.32
N TYR A 80 -3.11 22.00 14.45
CA TYR A 80 -1.84 22.66 14.16
C TYR A 80 -2.11 24.03 13.52
N GLN A 81 -1.75 25.11 14.21
CA GLN A 81 -1.74 26.46 13.64
C GLN A 81 -0.66 26.50 12.53
N PHE A 82 -0.96 27.11 11.38
CA PHE A 82 0.01 27.27 10.29
C PHE A 82 1.24 28.03 10.79
N ASN A 83 2.33 27.31 11.01
CA ASN A 83 3.60 27.86 11.47
C ASN A 83 4.72 27.37 10.56
N LEU A 84 5.61 28.27 10.14
CA LEU A 84 6.71 27.97 9.21
C LEU A 84 7.65 26.86 9.73
N LEU A 85 7.73 26.69 11.05
CA LEU A 85 8.53 25.65 11.72
C LEU A 85 8.00 24.21 11.45
N ALA A 86 6.74 24.08 11.04
CA ALA A 86 6.07 22.82 10.74
C ALA A 86 6.10 22.44 9.25
N LEU A 87 6.98 23.05 8.45
CA LEU A 87 7.05 22.81 7.00
C LEU A 87 7.14 21.32 6.63
N HIS A 88 7.90 20.55 7.41
CA HIS A 88 8.04 19.11 7.21
C HIS A 88 6.70 18.35 7.34
N ILE A 89 5.84 18.75 8.29
CA ILE A 89 4.50 18.18 8.46
C ILE A 89 3.63 18.50 7.25
N HIS A 90 3.68 19.72 6.73
CA HIS A 90 2.92 20.12 5.55
C HIS A 90 3.33 19.32 4.30
N VAL A 91 4.63 19.12 4.09
CA VAL A 91 5.14 18.31 2.98
C VAL A 91 4.73 16.85 3.13
N THR A 92 4.87 16.26 4.33
CA THR A 92 4.41 14.89 4.60
C THR A 92 2.90 14.74 4.36
N ARG A 93 2.08 15.69 4.83
CA ARG A 93 0.62 15.70 4.56
C ARG A 93 0.31 15.70 3.08
N ALA A 94 1.00 16.53 2.29
CA ALA A 94 0.79 16.60 0.84
C ALA A 94 1.10 15.26 0.16
N PHE A 95 2.24 14.65 0.47
CA PHE A 95 2.60 13.35 -0.12
C PHE A 95 1.63 12.23 0.27
N LEU A 96 1.18 12.17 1.53
CA LEU A 96 0.19 11.17 1.95
C LEU A 96 -1.18 11.42 1.33
N LEU A 97 -1.62 12.66 1.18
CA LEU A 97 -2.88 12.92 0.46
C LEU A 97 -2.80 12.49 -1.00
N MET A 98 -1.68 12.76 -1.67
CA MET A 98 -1.45 12.29 -3.04
C MET A 98 -1.42 10.77 -3.12
N ALA A 99 -0.76 10.10 -2.16
CA ALA A 99 -0.77 8.65 -2.04
C ALA A 99 -2.18 8.09 -1.86
N LEU A 100 -2.99 8.70 -0.99
CA LEU A 100 -4.39 8.32 -0.75
C LEU A 100 -5.22 8.39 -2.04
N PHE A 101 -5.05 9.45 -2.84
CA PHE A 101 -5.71 9.56 -4.14
C PHE A 101 -5.23 8.48 -5.11
N CYS A 102 -3.93 8.23 -5.21
CA CYS A 102 -3.39 7.15 -6.04
C CYS A 102 -3.92 5.76 -5.60
N GLY A 103 -3.93 5.48 -4.30
CA GLY A 103 -4.44 4.24 -3.73
C GLY A 103 -5.93 4.06 -3.97
N PHE A 104 -6.73 5.13 -3.82
CA PHE A 104 -8.16 5.12 -4.10
C PHE A 104 -8.45 4.82 -5.58
N ILE A 105 -7.74 5.49 -6.50
CA ILE A 105 -7.86 5.23 -7.95
C ILE A 105 -7.46 3.78 -8.26
N GLY A 106 -6.38 3.28 -7.66
CA GLY A 106 -5.96 1.88 -7.81
C GLY A 106 -7.01 0.87 -7.32
N LEU A 107 -7.67 1.16 -6.19
CA LEU A 107 -8.77 0.35 -5.68
C LEU A 107 -9.97 0.36 -6.63
N LEU A 108 -10.36 1.52 -7.19
CA LEU A 108 -11.45 1.60 -8.17
C LEU A 108 -11.16 0.76 -9.41
N PHE A 109 -9.94 0.82 -9.95
CA PHE A 109 -9.56 -0.03 -11.07
C PHE A 109 -9.59 -1.52 -10.71
N SER A 110 -9.14 -1.87 -9.50
CA SER A 110 -9.25 -3.24 -8.99
C SER A 110 -10.71 -3.70 -8.89
N CYS A 111 -11.64 -2.83 -8.45
CA CYS A 111 -13.07 -3.14 -8.45
C CYS A 111 -13.63 -3.32 -9.87
N ILE A 112 -13.25 -2.46 -10.81
CA ILE A 112 -13.69 -2.53 -12.22
C ILE A 112 -13.21 -3.82 -12.90
N SER A 113 -12.06 -4.36 -12.49
CA SER A 113 -11.50 -5.63 -12.98
C SER A 113 -12.42 -6.84 -12.74
N PHE A 114 -13.27 -6.82 -11.70
CA PHE A 114 -14.17 -7.93 -11.41
C PHE A 114 -15.33 -8.05 -12.42
N GLU A 115 -15.74 -6.94 -13.04
CA GLU A 115 -16.99 -6.86 -13.84
C GLU A 115 -16.75 -6.92 -15.37
N ARG A 116 -15.49 -7.00 -15.83
CA ARG A 116 -15.13 -6.77 -17.25
C ARG A 116 -14.58 -8.02 -17.95
N ASN A 117 -14.69 -8.02 -19.29
CA ASN A 117 -14.14 -9.06 -20.18
C ASN A 117 -12.61 -9.19 -20.08
N LYS A 118 -12.11 -10.41 -20.34
CA LYS A 118 -10.70 -10.85 -20.13
C LYS A 118 -9.61 -9.90 -20.70
N LEU A 119 -9.80 -9.30 -21.88
CA LEU A 119 -8.79 -8.43 -22.52
C LEU A 119 -8.76 -7.00 -21.95
N TYR A 120 -9.93 -6.43 -21.66
CA TYR A 120 -10.02 -5.10 -21.05
C TYR A 120 -9.44 -5.14 -19.62
N ASP A 121 -9.67 -6.26 -18.95
CA ASP A 121 -9.22 -6.53 -17.60
C ASP A 121 -7.69 -6.46 -17.42
N VAL A 122 -6.90 -7.00 -18.36
CA VAL A 122 -5.43 -6.93 -18.35
C VAL A 122 -4.93 -5.48 -18.28
N SER A 123 -5.50 -4.59 -19.12
CA SER A 123 -5.11 -3.18 -19.15
C SER A 123 -5.47 -2.44 -17.85
N VAL A 124 -6.59 -2.80 -17.23
CA VAL A 124 -7.07 -2.23 -15.97
C VAL A 124 -6.24 -2.71 -14.80
N ILE A 125 -5.92 -4.00 -14.73
CA ILE A 125 -5.07 -4.60 -13.68
C ILE A 125 -3.67 -3.99 -13.69
N LYS A 126 -3.06 -3.85 -14.88
CA LYS A 126 -1.75 -3.20 -15.01
C LYS A 126 -1.79 -1.75 -14.51
N THR A 127 -2.84 -1.02 -14.87
CA THR A 127 -3.04 0.36 -14.42
C THR A 127 -3.20 0.42 -12.89
N ALA A 128 -4.02 -0.47 -12.31
CA ALA A 128 -4.19 -0.59 -10.87
C ALA A 128 -2.86 -0.88 -10.15
N ALA A 129 -2.01 -1.75 -10.72
CA ALA A 129 -0.70 -2.07 -10.16
C ALA A 129 0.22 -0.85 -10.13
N ILE A 130 0.27 -0.06 -11.22
CA ILE A 130 1.05 1.18 -11.29
C ILE A 130 0.60 2.16 -10.21
N PHE A 131 -0.72 2.36 -10.06
CA PHE A 131 -1.27 3.24 -9.02
C PHE A 131 -0.93 2.74 -7.61
N SER A 132 -1.00 1.42 -7.36
CA SER A 132 -0.61 0.81 -6.08
C SER A 132 0.87 1.05 -5.75
N PHE A 133 1.78 0.82 -6.70
CA PHE A 133 3.20 1.10 -6.50
C PHE A 133 3.49 2.59 -6.31
N SER A 134 2.79 3.45 -7.05
CA SER A 134 2.93 4.91 -6.91
C SER A 134 2.47 5.39 -5.52
N ALA A 135 1.35 4.87 -5.01
CA ALA A 135 0.87 5.15 -3.66
C ALA A 135 1.90 4.71 -2.62
N GLY A 136 2.35 3.45 -2.68
CA GLY A 136 3.39 2.93 -1.78
C GLY A 136 4.69 3.75 -1.81
N PHE A 137 5.13 4.20 -2.99
CA PHE A 137 6.31 5.06 -3.13
C PHE A 137 6.11 6.45 -2.50
N LEU A 138 4.95 7.08 -2.72
CA LEU A 138 4.63 8.38 -2.13
C LEU A 138 4.54 8.29 -0.60
N VAL A 139 3.93 7.23 -0.05
CA VAL A 139 3.95 6.97 1.40
C VAL A 139 5.38 6.77 1.89
N LEU A 140 6.20 5.97 1.19
CA LEU A 140 7.60 5.75 1.56
C LEU A 140 8.39 7.07 1.63
N VAL A 141 8.22 7.95 0.65
CA VAL A 141 8.85 9.28 0.66
C VAL A 141 8.37 10.11 1.85
N ALA A 142 7.06 10.15 2.10
CA ALA A 142 6.47 10.89 3.22
C ALA A 142 7.01 10.41 4.58
N MET A 143 7.03 9.10 4.81
CA MET A 143 7.49 8.47 6.05
C MET A 143 8.99 8.64 6.23
N SER A 144 9.77 8.48 5.17
CA SER A 144 11.22 8.63 5.20
C SER A 144 11.62 10.08 5.50
N LEU A 145 10.97 11.04 4.85
CA LEU A 145 11.21 12.47 5.09
C LEU A 145 10.89 12.85 6.53
N PHE A 146 9.73 12.41 7.04
CA PHE A 146 9.32 12.66 8.41
C PHE A 146 10.33 12.08 9.41
N THR A 147 10.75 10.83 9.20
CA THR A 147 11.77 10.15 10.02
C THR A 147 13.09 10.92 10.02
N ALA A 148 13.58 11.31 8.84
CA ALA A 148 14.87 11.94 8.67
C ALA A 148 14.94 13.30 9.39
N ILE A 149 13.85 14.07 9.33
CA ILE A 149 13.76 15.38 9.98
C ILE A 149 13.59 15.21 11.49
N LEU A 150 12.72 14.30 11.93
CA LEU A 150 12.48 14.07 13.35
C LEU A 150 13.75 13.57 14.07
N ARG A 151 14.52 12.68 13.44
CA ARG A 151 15.80 12.19 14.01
C ARG A 151 16.85 13.28 14.18
N ARG A 152 16.79 14.35 13.39
CA ARG A 152 17.69 15.52 13.53
C ARG A 152 17.23 16.49 14.61
N SER A 153 16.02 16.32 15.15
CA SER A 153 15.49 17.21 16.18
C SER A 153 16.19 16.97 17.55
N PRO A 154 16.43 18.04 18.33
CA PRO A 154 17.06 17.91 19.65
C PRO A 154 16.21 17.09 20.63
N GLY A 155 14.88 17.13 20.52
CA GLY A 155 13.97 16.33 21.36
C GLY A 155 14.14 14.82 21.15
N TYR A 156 14.46 14.39 19.93
CA TYR A 156 14.79 12.99 19.66
C TYR A 156 16.15 12.59 20.26
N ALA A 157 17.17 13.47 20.14
CA ALA A 157 18.49 13.22 20.73
C ALA A 157 18.44 13.08 22.26
N GLN A 158 17.53 13.80 22.91
CA GLN A 158 17.29 13.73 24.35
C GLN A 158 16.34 12.59 24.77
N ARG A 159 15.89 11.74 23.83
CA ARG A 159 14.95 10.63 24.05
C ARG A 159 13.61 11.09 24.67
N LEU A 160 13.23 12.33 24.42
CA LEU A 160 11.94 12.88 24.84
C LEU A 160 10.84 12.54 23.83
N VAL A 161 11.22 12.16 22.61
CA VAL A 161 10.32 11.95 21.48
C VAL A 161 10.39 10.50 20.98
N VAL A 162 9.24 9.83 20.87
CA VAL A 162 9.10 8.43 20.43
C VAL A 162 8.07 8.33 19.30
N PHE A 163 8.29 7.41 18.35
CA PHE A 163 7.33 7.13 17.29
C PHE A 163 6.10 6.39 17.83
N GLY A 164 4.92 6.80 17.39
CA GLY A 164 3.64 6.21 17.79
C GLY A 164 3.11 5.13 16.85
N THR A 165 1.94 4.61 17.19
CA THR A 165 1.28 3.52 16.46
C THR A 165 0.84 3.94 15.06
N SER A 166 0.31 5.16 14.88
CA SER A 166 -0.10 5.69 13.58
C SER A 166 1.05 5.78 12.60
N PHE A 167 2.24 6.09 13.10
CA PHE A 167 3.45 6.11 12.29
C PHE A 167 3.82 4.69 11.83
N SER A 168 3.75 3.69 12.71
CA SER A 168 3.98 2.29 12.31
C SER A 168 2.94 1.79 11.29
N LEU A 169 1.68 2.23 11.38
CA LEU A 169 0.64 1.88 10.39
C LEU A 169 0.97 2.40 8.99
N GLY A 170 1.57 3.58 8.86
CA GLY A 170 2.02 4.10 7.56
C GLY A 170 3.18 3.31 6.97
N TRP A 171 4.06 2.71 7.79
CA TRP A 171 5.06 1.78 7.28
C TRP A 171 4.46 0.44 6.85
N ALA A 172 3.47 -0.05 7.59
CA ALA A 172 2.74 -1.26 7.25
C ALA A 172 1.95 -1.11 5.92
N SER A 173 1.37 0.07 5.66
CA SER A 173 0.65 0.33 4.42
C SER A 173 1.56 0.24 3.20
N ILE A 174 2.84 0.67 3.27
CA ILE A 174 3.82 0.53 2.18
C ILE A 174 4.00 -0.94 1.79
N LEU A 175 4.21 -1.81 2.78
CA LEU A 175 4.38 -3.25 2.53
C LEU A 175 3.13 -3.84 1.88
N MET A 176 1.95 -3.44 2.37
CA MET A 176 0.68 -3.89 1.79
C MET A 176 0.48 -3.37 0.36
N TYR A 177 0.84 -2.12 0.04
CA TYR A 177 0.79 -1.60 -1.33
C TYR A 177 1.72 -2.34 -2.30
N ILE A 178 2.91 -2.73 -1.83
CA ILE A 178 3.85 -3.54 -2.62
C ILE A 178 3.25 -4.93 -2.88
N VAL A 179 2.72 -5.59 -1.84
CA VAL A 179 2.08 -6.90 -1.97
C VAL A 179 0.89 -6.82 -2.94
N THR A 180 0.02 -5.82 -2.80
CA THR A 180 -1.09 -5.55 -3.72
C THR A 180 -0.60 -5.43 -5.16
N GLY A 181 0.42 -4.61 -5.41
CA GLY A 181 0.99 -4.44 -6.75
C GLY A 181 1.55 -5.74 -7.34
N ILE A 182 2.24 -6.55 -6.53
CA ILE A 182 2.75 -7.86 -6.95
C ILE A 182 1.60 -8.82 -7.29
N LEU A 183 0.57 -8.90 -6.45
CA LEU A 183 -0.60 -9.75 -6.69
C LEU A 183 -1.32 -9.36 -7.99
N LEU A 184 -1.45 -8.05 -8.26
CA LEU A 184 -2.03 -7.54 -9.51
C LEU A 184 -1.18 -7.93 -10.73
N LEU A 185 0.15 -7.79 -10.67
CA LEU A 185 1.03 -8.22 -11.77
C LEU A 185 1.01 -9.74 -11.99
N LEU A 186 0.91 -10.53 -10.93
CA LEU A 186 0.73 -11.99 -11.04
C LEU A 186 -0.60 -12.33 -11.70
N THR A 187 -1.66 -11.62 -11.34
CA THR A 187 -2.99 -11.75 -11.96
C THR A 187 -2.95 -11.41 -13.45
N GLU A 188 -2.25 -10.34 -13.83
CA GLU A 188 -2.06 -9.96 -15.23
C GLU A 188 -1.40 -11.10 -16.02
N LYS A 189 -0.32 -11.68 -15.48
CA LYS A 189 0.40 -12.79 -16.12
C LYS A 189 -0.45 -14.06 -16.24
N THR A 190 -1.25 -14.39 -15.23
CA THR A 190 -2.10 -15.59 -15.28
C THR A 190 -3.28 -15.46 -16.24
N ILE A 191 -3.71 -14.24 -16.56
CA ILE A 191 -4.77 -13.98 -17.54
C ILE A 191 -4.24 -14.06 -18.98
N ILE A 192 -2.99 -13.60 -19.22
CA ILE A 192 -2.37 -13.59 -20.56
C ILE A 192 -1.91 -14.98 -21.00
N SER A 193 -1.43 -15.80 -20.05
CA SER A 193 -1.03 -17.19 -20.29
C SER A 193 -2.23 -18.11 -20.51
#